data_AF-H3CTH5-F1
#
_entry.id   AF-H3CTH5-F1
#
_cell.length_a   1.000
_cell.length_b   1.000
_cell.length_c   1.000
_cell.angle_alpha   90.00
_cell.angle_beta   90.00
_cell.angle_gamma   90.00
#
_symmetry.space_group_name_H-M   'P 1'
#
loop_
_entity.id
_entity.type
_entity.pdbx_description
1 polymer ?
#
loop_
_entity_poly.entity_id
_entity_poly.type
_entity_poly.pdbx_seq_one_letter_code
_entity_poly.pdbx_strand_id
1 'polypeptide(L)'
;KSLSALQEERLQQAERSVLIGYHSRINEQKLIKNLSRHGDINKYFFYESYGVYALVEFASGESVASLLDEAVIPTYSHEATVPFKSRLLSLKNLGSADQSNPQSNQQFQPQTSMPINQLINRLAKEETVEQQLISLTEAYQLTEENSRLRFLVCSLLRDLAATYFPQCTIKPFGSSVNGFGKLGCDLDMILDLDGIRSMKPKPKSGLSLEFQLKRVSSDRVVTQSVLSVIGESLDQFAPGCVGVQKILNARCPLLRFAHQPSGFQCDLTANNRVAVKSTELLYLYGELDPRVRFLVFTVRCWARAHNVTSNIPGAWITNFSLTVMVLFFLQKRNPPIIPTLDHLKQLAAPADRCAIDGNDCTFVSDFSKIPLQQNSDTLEHLLRDFFDFYATFPFSKMSINIRTGREQHKPEVAPLHIQNPFEPSLNVSKNVNMSQLDRFIALCQETSWLLQQSETMTPRAGDQRDTPAPWGLASLLLPSQVVGVKSRRKKRREPASERIKSLLESLKNNKAK
;
A
#
# COMPACT_ATOMS: atom_id res chain seq x y z
N LYS A 1 15.00 9.56 -6.14
CA LYS A 1 14.19 9.96 -7.33
C LYS A 1 12.92 10.63 -6.81
N SER A 2 12.34 11.65 -7.46
CA SER A 2 11.04 12.18 -6.98
C SER A 2 9.94 11.13 -7.14
N LEU A 3 8.91 11.19 -6.29
CA LEU A 3 7.80 10.24 -6.36
C LEU A 3 7.07 10.33 -7.70
N SER A 4 6.85 11.56 -8.21
CA SER A 4 6.20 11.77 -9.51
C SER A 4 6.96 11.09 -10.65
N ALA A 5 8.29 11.26 -10.71
CA ALA A 5 9.10 10.64 -11.75
C ALA A 5 9.18 9.11 -11.61
N LEU A 6 9.11 8.58 -10.38
CA LEU A 6 8.97 7.14 -10.14
C LEU A 6 7.62 6.64 -10.68
N GLN A 7 6.52 7.30 -10.32
CA GLN A 7 5.18 6.91 -10.76
C GLN A 7 5.03 6.97 -12.28
N GLU A 8 5.55 8.00 -12.94
CA GLU A 8 5.51 8.13 -14.40
C GLU A 8 6.21 6.96 -15.10
N GLU A 9 7.43 6.63 -14.67
CA GLU A 9 8.17 5.47 -15.19
C GLU A 9 7.37 4.17 -15.00
N ARG A 10 6.79 3.97 -13.81
CA ARG A 10 6.01 2.77 -13.50
C ARG A 10 4.71 2.66 -14.29
N LEU A 11 4.06 3.78 -14.58
CA LEU A 11 2.86 3.83 -15.41
C LEU A 11 3.20 3.45 -16.86
N GLN A 12 4.30 3.97 -17.41
CA GLN A 12 4.78 3.60 -18.75
C GLN A 12 5.11 2.10 -18.84
N GLN A 13 5.81 1.56 -17.84
CA GLN A 13 6.06 0.10 -17.73
C GLN A 13 4.75 -0.69 -17.69
N ALA A 14 3.78 -0.24 -16.91
CA ALA A 14 2.48 -0.88 -16.76
C ALA A 14 1.62 -0.83 -18.04
N GLU A 15 1.72 0.22 -18.86
CA GLU A 15 1.00 0.34 -20.14
C GLU A 15 1.40 -0.72 -21.16
N ARG A 16 2.68 -1.09 -21.19
CA ARG A 16 3.23 -2.15 -22.05
C ARG A 16 3.32 -3.51 -21.36
N SER A 17 2.57 -3.69 -20.27
CA SER A 17 2.50 -4.95 -19.54
C SER A 17 1.13 -5.63 -19.72
N VAL A 18 1.14 -6.96 -19.67
CA VAL A 18 -0.05 -7.82 -19.70
C VAL A 18 -0.05 -8.77 -18.51
N LEU A 19 -1.25 -9.23 -18.14
CA LEU A 19 -1.43 -10.24 -17.09
C LEU A 19 -2.03 -11.50 -17.70
N ILE A 20 -1.36 -12.65 -17.53
CA ILE A 20 -1.73 -13.90 -18.19
C ILE A 20 -2.01 -14.97 -17.13
N GLY A 21 -3.26 -15.40 -17.03
CA GLY A 21 -3.67 -16.54 -16.20
C GLY A 21 -3.41 -17.87 -16.91
N TYR A 22 -2.92 -18.88 -16.20
CA TYR A 22 -2.69 -20.19 -16.77
C TYR A 22 -2.78 -21.33 -15.75
N HIS A 23 -2.80 -22.57 -16.24
CA HIS A 23 -2.78 -23.77 -15.41
C HIS A 23 -1.34 -24.24 -15.17
N SER A 24 -1.04 -24.69 -13.95
CA SER A 24 0.30 -24.96 -13.38
C SER A 24 1.22 -25.97 -14.13
N ARG A 25 0.83 -26.46 -15.31
CA ARG A 25 1.61 -27.40 -16.13
C ARG A 25 2.30 -26.76 -17.34
N ILE A 26 2.33 -25.43 -17.45
CA ILE A 26 2.98 -24.75 -18.58
C ILE A 26 4.47 -24.57 -18.29
N ASN A 27 5.31 -25.02 -19.22
CA ASN A 27 6.75 -24.77 -19.21
C ASN A 27 7.02 -23.27 -19.45
N GLU A 28 7.72 -22.63 -18.51
CA GLU A 28 8.11 -21.21 -18.57
C GLU A 28 8.76 -20.81 -19.90
N GLN A 29 9.76 -21.58 -20.36
CA GLN A 29 10.49 -21.27 -21.60
C GLN A 29 9.56 -21.32 -22.81
N LYS A 30 8.61 -22.26 -22.82
CA LYS A 30 7.61 -22.36 -23.90
C LYS A 30 6.68 -21.16 -23.92
N LEU A 31 6.24 -20.70 -22.75
CA LEU A 31 5.41 -19.50 -22.62
C LEU A 31 6.16 -18.26 -23.13
N ILE A 32 7.34 -18.00 -22.59
CA ILE A 32 8.12 -16.82 -22.96
C ILE A 32 8.46 -16.84 -24.45
N LYS A 33 8.91 -17.99 -25.00
CA LYS A 33 9.18 -18.14 -26.44
C LYS A 33 7.95 -17.87 -27.32
N ASN A 34 6.75 -18.23 -26.87
CA ASN A 34 5.53 -17.93 -27.61
C ASN A 34 5.24 -16.42 -27.59
N LEU A 35 5.34 -15.78 -26.42
CA LEU A 35 5.09 -14.34 -26.26
C LEU A 35 6.13 -13.47 -26.97
N SER A 36 7.39 -13.89 -27.03
CA SER A 36 8.47 -13.16 -27.72
C SER A 36 8.24 -12.99 -29.23
N ARG A 37 7.28 -13.71 -29.83
CA ARG A 37 6.89 -13.52 -31.23
C ARG A 37 6.21 -12.17 -31.48
N HIS A 38 5.62 -11.57 -30.45
CA HIS A 38 4.99 -10.26 -30.52
C HIS A 38 5.96 -9.11 -30.22
N GLY A 39 7.18 -9.42 -29.75
CA GLY A 39 8.25 -8.47 -29.50
C GLY A 39 9.06 -8.78 -28.25
N ASP A 40 10.07 -7.96 -27.99
CA ASP A 40 11.01 -8.17 -26.90
C ASP A 40 10.35 -8.02 -25.53
N ILE A 41 10.76 -8.87 -24.59
CA ILE A 41 10.26 -8.89 -23.20
C ILE A 41 11.35 -8.33 -22.29
N ASN A 42 11.05 -7.23 -21.60
CA ASN A 42 11.98 -6.59 -20.67
C ASN A 42 12.02 -7.33 -19.32
N LYS A 43 10.84 -7.70 -18.81
CA LYS A 43 10.73 -8.35 -17.50
C LYS A 43 9.48 -9.23 -17.47
N TYR A 44 9.57 -10.34 -16.76
CA TYR A 44 8.42 -11.15 -16.42
C TYR A 44 8.60 -11.78 -15.04
N PHE A 45 7.51 -12.16 -14.40
CA PHE A 45 7.54 -12.96 -13.19
C PHE A 45 6.23 -13.70 -12.99
N PHE A 46 6.29 -14.76 -12.19
CA PHE A 46 5.14 -15.59 -11.85
C PHE A 46 4.74 -15.39 -10.41
N TYR A 47 3.44 -15.48 -10.14
CA TYR A 47 2.92 -15.43 -8.79
C TYR A 47 1.63 -16.26 -8.67
N GLU A 48 1.30 -16.64 -7.44
CA GLU A 48 0.05 -17.32 -7.12
C GLU A 48 -0.91 -16.35 -6.41
N SER A 49 -2.17 -16.41 -6.80
CA SER A 49 -3.31 -15.71 -6.16
C SER A 49 -4.49 -16.70 -6.08
N TYR A 50 -5.63 -16.37 -6.68
CA TYR A 50 -6.76 -17.30 -6.91
C TYR A 50 -6.50 -18.32 -8.04
N GLY A 51 -5.35 -18.17 -8.71
CA GLY A 51 -4.82 -19.02 -9.76
C GLY A 51 -3.34 -18.71 -9.96
N VAL A 52 -2.75 -19.29 -11.00
CA VAL A 52 -1.35 -19.01 -11.37
C VAL A 52 -1.34 -17.95 -12.46
N TYR A 53 -0.52 -16.92 -12.27
CA TYR A 53 -0.45 -15.78 -13.17
C TYR A 53 0.99 -15.44 -13.53
N ALA A 54 1.17 -14.94 -14.75
CA ALA A 54 2.39 -14.32 -15.24
C ALA A 54 2.13 -12.85 -15.53
N LEU A 55 2.92 -11.95 -14.95
CA LEU A 55 3.03 -10.58 -15.44
C LEU A 55 4.15 -10.55 -16.47
N VAL A 56 3.88 -10.01 -17.64
CA VAL A 56 4.86 -9.86 -18.73
C VAL A 56 4.90 -8.42 -19.17
N GLU A 57 6.07 -7.79 -19.05
CA GLU A 57 6.36 -6.45 -19.55
C GLU A 57 7.13 -6.54 -20.86
N PHE A 58 6.53 -6.03 -21.93
CA PHE A 58 7.17 -5.91 -23.24
C PHE A 58 8.05 -4.65 -23.32
N ALA A 59 8.91 -4.60 -24.32
CA ALA A 59 9.70 -3.41 -24.65
C ALA A 59 8.83 -2.27 -25.20
N SER A 60 7.78 -2.60 -25.96
CA SER A 60 6.90 -1.65 -26.65
C SER A 60 5.42 -1.94 -26.41
N GLY A 61 4.59 -0.89 -26.45
CA GLY A 61 3.13 -1.01 -26.47
C GLY A 61 2.59 -1.67 -27.75
N GLU A 62 3.34 -1.60 -28.85
CA GLU A 62 3.00 -2.28 -30.11
C GLU A 62 2.97 -3.80 -29.95
N SER A 63 3.86 -4.36 -29.10
CA SER A 63 3.87 -5.79 -28.78
C SER A 63 2.61 -6.22 -28.04
N VAL A 64 2.07 -5.36 -27.17
CA VAL A 64 0.79 -5.60 -26.51
C VAL A 64 -0.34 -5.58 -27.54
N ALA A 65 -0.35 -4.61 -28.46
CA ALA A 65 -1.34 -4.54 -29.52
C ALA A 65 -1.32 -5.80 -30.41
N SER A 66 -0.13 -6.21 -30.87
CA SER A 66 0.06 -7.44 -31.66
C SER A 66 -0.46 -8.68 -30.92
N LEU A 67 -0.17 -8.81 -29.62
CA LEU A 67 -0.65 -9.92 -28.80
C LEU A 67 -2.18 -9.91 -28.67
N LEU A 68 -2.79 -8.73 -28.48
CA LEU A 68 -4.24 -8.58 -28.33
C LEU A 68 -5.00 -8.81 -29.65
N ASP A 69 -4.40 -8.49 -30.80
CA ASP A 69 -4.99 -8.74 -32.12
C ASP A 69 -5.09 -10.24 -32.44
N GLU A 70 -4.14 -11.05 -31.96
CA GLU A 70 -4.19 -12.51 -32.07
C GLU A 70 -5.05 -13.19 -30.97
N ALA A 71 -5.42 -12.46 -29.91
CA ALA A 71 -6.20 -13.00 -28.81
C ALA A 71 -7.67 -13.24 -29.21
N VAL A 72 -8.20 -14.41 -28.83
CA VAL A 72 -9.55 -14.86 -29.20
C VAL A 72 -10.53 -14.68 -28.04
N ILE A 73 -11.75 -14.23 -28.33
CA ILE A 73 -12.85 -14.20 -27.36
C ILE A 73 -13.30 -15.65 -27.09
N PRO A 74 -13.30 -16.10 -25.81
CA PRO A 74 -13.66 -17.48 -25.50
C PRO A 74 -15.13 -17.76 -25.79
N THR A 75 -15.40 -18.93 -26.37
CA THR A 75 -16.76 -19.46 -26.59
C THR A 75 -17.02 -20.60 -25.62
N TYR A 76 -18.11 -20.48 -24.86
CA TYR A 76 -18.59 -21.49 -23.92
C TYR A 76 -19.98 -21.95 -24.37
N SER A 77 -20.23 -23.26 -24.41
CA SER A 77 -21.44 -23.81 -25.05
C SER A 77 -22.76 -23.42 -24.37
N HIS A 78 -22.72 -22.81 -23.16
CA HIS A 78 -23.90 -22.42 -22.39
C HIS A 78 -23.73 -21.11 -21.59
N GLU A 79 -22.71 -20.29 -21.86
CA GLU A 79 -22.48 -19.03 -21.14
C GLU A 79 -22.26 -17.87 -22.12
N ALA A 80 -22.94 -16.75 -21.87
CA ALA A 80 -22.69 -15.50 -22.57
C ALA A 80 -21.57 -14.74 -21.86
N THR A 81 -20.61 -14.23 -22.63
CA THR A 81 -19.49 -13.44 -22.10
C THR A 81 -19.63 -11.97 -22.49
N VAL A 82 -19.28 -11.07 -21.57
CA VAL A 82 -19.15 -9.65 -21.91
C VAL A 82 -17.90 -9.50 -22.78
N PRO A 83 -17.99 -8.99 -24.03
CA PRO A 83 -16.87 -8.94 -24.96
C PRO A 83 -15.93 -7.75 -24.69
N PHE A 84 -15.60 -7.51 -23.42
CA PHE A 84 -14.63 -6.48 -23.03
C PHE A 84 -13.20 -7.00 -23.23
N LYS A 85 -12.55 -6.59 -24.32
CA LYS A 85 -11.15 -6.92 -24.61
C LYS A 85 -10.24 -6.15 -23.65
N SER A 86 -9.44 -6.88 -22.86
CA SER A 86 -8.52 -6.30 -21.88
C SER A 86 -7.13 -6.92 -21.99
N ARG A 87 -6.16 -6.35 -21.28
CA ARG A 87 -4.80 -6.92 -21.13
C ARG A 87 -4.71 -8.05 -20.09
N LEU A 88 -5.85 -8.52 -19.58
CA LEU A 88 -5.97 -9.74 -18.80
C LEU A 88 -6.32 -10.91 -19.73
N LEU A 89 -5.36 -11.81 -19.92
CA LEU A 89 -5.44 -12.93 -20.85
C LEU A 89 -5.45 -14.26 -20.11
N SER A 90 -5.87 -15.33 -20.79
CA SER A 90 -5.81 -16.69 -20.28
C SER A 90 -5.21 -17.62 -21.32
N LEU A 91 -4.26 -18.46 -20.91
CA LEU A 91 -3.68 -19.47 -21.78
C LEU A 91 -4.55 -20.72 -21.81
N LYS A 92 -4.98 -21.11 -23.01
CA LYS A 92 -5.65 -22.39 -23.26
C LYS A 92 -4.64 -23.35 -23.88
N ASN A 93 -4.41 -24.50 -23.25
CA ASN A 93 -3.58 -25.54 -23.85
C ASN A 93 -4.40 -26.25 -24.94
N LEU A 94 -3.99 -26.10 -26.20
CA LEU A 94 -4.68 -26.68 -27.36
C LEU A 94 -4.11 -28.04 -27.78
N GLY A 95 -3.06 -28.55 -27.12
CA GLY A 95 -2.43 -29.83 -27.42
C GLY A 95 -2.80 -30.93 -26.41
N SER A 96 -2.79 -32.19 -26.86
CA SER A 96 -2.79 -33.38 -26.01
C SER A 96 -1.68 -33.25 -24.98
N ALA A 97 -1.99 -33.52 -23.71
CA ALA A 97 -1.03 -33.48 -22.62
C ALA A 97 0.16 -34.40 -22.94
N ASP A 98 1.27 -33.81 -23.39
CA ASP A 98 2.56 -34.47 -23.32
C ASP A 98 2.81 -34.71 -21.83
N GLN A 99 2.74 -35.98 -21.42
CA GLN A 99 2.95 -36.43 -20.04
C GLN A 99 4.44 -36.42 -19.66
N SER A 100 5.25 -35.58 -20.31
CA SER A 100 6.61 -35.31 -19.85
C SER A 100 6.50 -34.30 -18.71
N ASN A 101 6.62 -34.77 -17.46
CA ASN A 101 6.74 -33.93 -16.28
C ASN A 101 7.83 -32.87 -16.50
N PRO A 102 7.49 -31.58 -16.70
CA PRO A 102 8.50 -30.56 -16.59
C PRO A 102 8.60 -30.30 -15.08
N GLN A 103 9.65 -30.85 -14.46
CA GLN A 103 10.21 -30.22 -13.25
C GLN A 103 10.74 -28.84 -13.65
N SER A 104 9.85 -27.88 -13.95
CA SER A 104 10.25 -26.49 -14.04
C SER A 104 10.31 -25.98 -12.61
N ASN A 105 11.51 -25.67 -12.12
CA ASN A 105 11.76 -24.89 -10.92
C ASN A 105 11.26 -23.44 -11.13
N GLN A 106 9.95 -23.27 -11.39
CA GLN A 106 9.34 -21.97 -11.60
C GLN A 106 9.28 -21.25 -10.25
N GLN A 107 9.99 -20.13 -10.14
CA GLN A 107 10.02 -19.35 -8.91
C GLN A 107 8.79 -18.43 -8.83
N PHE A 108 7.93 -18.68 -7.83
CA PHE A 108 6.76 -17.84 -7.56
C PHE A 108 7.11 -16.70 -6.60
N GLN A 109 6.77 -15.49 -7.02
CA GLN A 109 7.03 -14.28 -6.26
C GLN A 109 5.90 -14.05 -5.24
N PRO A 110 6.22 -13.92 -3.94
CA PRO A 110 5.21 -13.76 -2.91
C PRO A 110 4.49 -12.41 -3.03
N GLN A 111 3.16 -12.43 -2.91
CA GLN A 111 2.32 -11.21 -2.95
C GLN A 111 1.73 -10.83 -1.59
N THR A 112 1.93 -11.68 -0.58
CA THR A 112 1.45 -11.52 0.79
C THR A 112 2.59 -11.64 1.80
N SER A 113 2.49 -10.92 2.91
CA SER A 113 3.50 -10.99 3.98
C SER A 113 3.52 -12.36 4.64
N MET A 114 4.70 -12.82 5.07
CA MET A 114 4.83 -14.03 5.86
C MET A 114 4.10 -13.93 7.22
N PRO A 115 3.57 -15.05 7.76
CA PRO A 115 2.96 -15.10 9.08
C PRO A 115 3.88 -14.60 10.20
N ILE A 116 3.29 -13.94 11.22
CA ILE A 116 4.06 -13.32 12.32
C ILE A 116 4.93 -14.30 13.10
N ASN A 117 4.53 -15.56 13.26
CA ASN A 117 5.32 -16.59 13.92
C ASN A 117 6.59 -16.95 13.12
N GLN A 118 6.49 -17.01 11.79
CA GLN A 118 7.67 -17.21 10.95
C GLN A 118 8.58 -15.97 10.98
N LEU A 119 8.00 -14.77 11.04
CA LEU A 119 8.76 -13.53 11.22
C LEU A 119 9.53 -13.56 12.54
N ILE A 120 8.88 -13.86 13.67
CA ILE A 120 9.54 -13.95 14.99
C ILE A 120 10.72 -14.93 14.95
N ASN A 121 10.55 -16.10 14.32
CA ASN A 121 11.64 -17.07 14.16
C ASN A 121 12.79 -16.55 13.28
N ARG A 122 12.49 -15.73 12.26
CA ARG A 122 13.52 -15.06 11.45
C ARG A 122 14.29 -14.03 12.29
N LEU A 123 13.59 -13.18 13.03
CA LEU A 123 14.20 -12.15 13.87
C LEU A 123 15.05 -12.74 15.00
N ALA A 124 14.63 -13.85 15.59
CA ALA A 124 15.38 -14.50 16.66
C ALA A 124 16.75 -15.06 16.20
N LYS A 125 17.00 -15.17 14.89
CA LYS A 125 18.26 -15.63 14.30
C LYS A 125 19.27 -14.51 14.01
N GLU A 126 18.85 -13.25 14.07
CA GLU A 126 19.74 -12.11 13.90
C GLU A 126 20.67 -11.96 15.12
N GLU A 127 21.74 -11.16 15.01
CA GLU A 127 22.73 -10.96 16.07
C GLU A 127 22.50 -9.67 16.87
N THR A 128 21.87 -8.66 16.27
CA THR A 128 21.59 -7.36 16.89
C THR A 128 20.12 -6.93 16.74
N VAL A 129 19.63 -6.09 17.65
CA VAL A 129 18.29 -5.49 17.52
C VAL A 129 18.18 -4.69 16.21
N GLU A 130 19.24 -3.97 15.83
CA GLU A 130 19.30 -3.25 14.56
C GLU A 130 19.08 -4.17 13.34
N GLN A 131 19.76 -5.32 13.29
CA GLN A 131 19.54 -6.32 12.25
C GLN A 131 18.11 -6.86 12.26
N GLN A 132 17.48 -7.04 13.43
CA GLN A 132 16.07 -7.44 13.51
C GLN A 132 15.13 -6.40 12.88
N LEU A 133 15.36 -5.11 13.09
CA LEU A 133 14.54 -4.05 12.51
C LEU A 133 14.68 -4.00 10.98
N ILE A 134 15.90 -4.20 10.48
CA ILE A 134 16.19 -4.30 9.04
C ILE A 134 15.51 -5.55 8.45
N SER A 135 15.73 -6.72 9.05
CA SER A 135 15.19 -8.01 8.62
C SER A 135 13.65 -8.02 8.64
N LEU A 136 13.01 -7.38 9.62
CA LEU A 136 11.56 -7.16 9.64
C LEU A 136 11.10 -6.35 8.42
N THR A 137 11.80 -5.25 8.15
CA THR A 137 11.45 -4.34 7.06
C THR A 137 11.59 -5.05 5.72
N GLU A 138 12.68 -5.76 5.49
CA GLU A 138 12.91 -6.55 4.28
C GLU A 138 11.87 -7.65 4.08
N ALA A 139 11.48 -8.34 5.15
CA ALA A 139 10.49 -9.41 5.09
C ALA A 139 9.09 -8.92 4.74
N TYR A 140 8.75 -7.68 5.13
CA TYR A 140 7.38 -7.15 5.01
C TYR A 140 7.22 -6.13 3.90
N GLN A 141 8.26 -5.42 3.47
CA GLN A 141 8.16 -4.36 2.46
C GLN A 141 7.67 -4.88 1.11
N LEU A 142 7.09 -3.98 0.30
CA LEU A 142 6.72 -4.30 -1.07
C LEU A 142 7.96 -4.70 -1.88
N THR A 143 7.84 -5.78 -2.65
CA THR A 143 8.86 -6.16 -3.63
C THR A 143 8.71 -5.35 -4.90
N GLU A 144 9.73 -5.41 -5.75
CA GLU A 144 9.72 -4.83 -7.09
C GLU A 144 8.58 -5.41 -7.94
N GLU A 145 8.37 -6.72 -7.84
CA GLU A 145 7.33 -7.47 -8.56
C GLU A 145 5.94 -7.10 -8.06
N ASN A 146 5.74 -7.00 -6.74
CA ASN A 146 4.47 -6.55 -6.18
C ASN A 146 4.16 -5.10 -6.60
N SER A 147 5.17 -4.24 -6.64
CA SER A 147 5.03 -2.86 -7.11
C SER A 147 4.60 -2.82 -8.58
N ARG A 148 5.26 -3.57 -9.47
CA ARG A 148 4.86 -3.68 -10.89
C ARG A 148 3.43 -4.17 -11.06
N LEU A 149 3.02 -5.18 -10.28
CA LEU A 149 1.66 -5.70 -10.29
C LEU A 149 0.64 -4.62 -9.87
N ARG A 150 0.93 -3.83 -8.83
CA ARG A 150 0.05 -2.72 -8.40
C ARG A 150 -0.16 -1.67 -9.49
N PHE A 151 0.91 -1.27 -10.18
CA PHE A 151 0.82 -0.33 -11.29
C PHE A 151 0.08 -0.92 -12.50
N LEU A 152 0.27 -2.21 -12.79
CA LEU A 152 -0.51 -2.89 -13.83
C LEU A 152 -2.00 -2.90 -13.51
N VAL A 153 -2.41 -3.21 -12.27
CA VAL A 153 -3.83 -3.13 -11.88
C VAL A 153 -4.39 -1.72 -12.08
N CYS A 154 -3.65 -0.67 -11.69
CA CYS A 154 -4.08 0.71 -11.95
C CYS A 154 -4.26 0.97 -13.45
N SER A 155 -3.32 0.49 -14.27
CA SER A 155 -3.34 0.63 -15.73
C SER A 155 -4.53 -0.10 -16.37
N LEU A 156 -4.85 -1.32 -15.91
CA LEU A 156 -6.00 -2.10 -16.37
C LEU A 156 -7.33 -1.39 -16.07
N LEU A 157 -7.47 -0.84 -14.86
CA LEU A 157 -8.67 -0.10 -14.47
C LEU A 157 -8.80 1.22 -15.23
N ARG A 158 -7.68 1.85 -15.56
CA ARG A 158 -7.65 3.04 -16.42
C ARG A 158 -8.16 2.72 -17.82
N ASP A 159 -7.80 1.57 -18.41
CA ASP A 159 -8.30 1.20 -19.75
C ASP A 159 -9.84 1.14 -19.77
N LEU A 160 -10.45 0.61 -18.72
CA LEU A 160 -11.91 0.63 -18.55
C LEU A 160 -12.44 2.06 -18.38
N ALA A 161 -11.86 2.85 -17.48
CA ALA A 161 -12.32 4.21 -17.22
C ALA A 161 -12.19 5.14 -18.44
N ALA A 162 -11.16 4.93 -19.26
CA ALA A 162 -10.88 5.68 -20.47
C ALA A 162 -11.95 5.52 -21.56
N THR A 163 -12.79 4.48 -21.49
CA THR A 163 -13.95 4.32 -22.38
C THR A 163 -15.00 5.42 -22.21
N TYR A 164 -15.14 5.96 -20.99
CA TYR A 164 -16.04 7.07 -20.68
C TYR A 164 -15.30 8.40 -20.56
N PHE A 165 -14.08 8.37 -20.02
CA PHE A 165 -13.28 9.55 -19.71
C PHE A 165 -11.92 9.44 -20.38
N PRO A 166 -11.82 9.73 -21.70
CA PRO A 166 -10.56 9.73 -22.40
C PRO A 166 -9.54 10.60 -21.68
N GLN A 167 -8.27 10.18 -21.67
CA GLN A 167 -7.16 10.88 -20.99
C GLN A 167 -7.23 10.89 -19.44
N CYS A 168 -8.16 10.17 -18.82
CA CYS A 168 -8.09 9.95 -17.37
C CYS A 168 -6.83 9.15 -17.01
N THR A 169 -6.34 9.34 -15.79
CA THR A 169 -5.28 8.50 -15.24
C THR A 169 -5.73 7.87 -13.93
N ILE A 170 -5.27 6.65 -13.67
CA ILE A 170 -5.43 5.99 -12.37
C ILE A 170 -4.05 5.70 -11.83
N LYS A 171 -3.75 6.24 -10.65
CA LYS A 171 -2.43 6.12 -10.02
C LYS A 171 -2.56 5.57 -8.62
N PRO A 172 -1.62 4.71 -8.16
CA PRO A 172 -1.60 4.29 -6.78
C PRO A 172 -1.20 5.46 -5.87
N PHE A 173 -1.77 5.53 -4.67
CA PHE A 173 -1.31 6.41 -3.60
C PHE A 173 -1.23 5.61 -2.27
N GLY A 174 -0.95 6.30 -1.17
CA GLY A 174 -0.92 5.69 0.16
C GLY A 174 0.18 4.63 0.29
N SER A 175 -0.15 3.51 0.92
CA SER A 175 0.83 2.45 1.27
C SER A 175 1.52 1.85 0.04
N SER A 176 0.92 1.93 -1.15
CA SER A 176 1.51 1.37 -2.38
C SER A 176 2.79 2.09 -2.82
N VAL A 177 2.97 3.36 -2.42
CA VAL A 177 4.03 4.23 -2.97
C VAL A 177 4.65 5.19 -1.95
N ASN A 178 4.14 5.26 -0.71
CA ASN A 178 4.69 6.14 0.33
C ASN A 178 5.98 5.65 1.00
N GLY A 179 6.56 4.52 0.56
CA GLY A 179 7.76 3.92 1.16
C GLY A 179 7.51 3.07 2.42
N PHE A 180 6.28 3.02 2.93
CA PHE A 180 5.89 2.27 4.14
C PHE A 180 4.88 1.14 3.85
N GLY A 181 4.75 0.73 2.60
CA GLY A 181 3.88 -0.37 2.18
C GLY A 181 4.38 -1.71 2.65
N LYS A 182 3.46 -2.56 3.15
CA LYS A 182 3.76 -3.97 3.42
C LYS A 182 3.05 -4.88 2.42
N LEU A 183 3.63 -6.04 2.11
CA LEU A 183 2.97 -7.06 1.29
C LEU A 183 1.59 -7.39 1.86
N GLY A 184 0.60 -7.51 0.97
CA GLY A 184 -0.81 -7.68 1.33
C GLY A 184 -1.54 -6.42 1.83
N CYS A 185 -0.94 -5.22 1.80
CA CYS A 185 -1.70 -3.99 2.02
C CYS A 185 -2.62 -3.67 0.83
N ASP A 186 -3.71 -2.95 1.11
CA ASP A 186 -4.66 -2.49 0.11
C ASP A 186 -3.99 -1.68 -1.01
N LEU A 187 -4.62 -1.66 -2.18
CA LEU A 187 -4.26 -0.83 -3.32
C LEU A 187 -5.20 0.37 -3.38
N ASP A 188 -4.77 1.45 -2.73
CA ASP A 188 -5.42 2.75 -2.81
C ASP A 188 -5.09 3.44 -4.13
N MET A 189 -6.11 3.87 -4.87
CA MET A 189 -6.00 4.45 -6.20
C MET A 189 -6.75 5.76 -6.31
N ILE A 190 -6.16 6.72 -7.02
CA ILE A 190 -6.83 7.96 -7.38
C ILE A 190 -7.12 7.98 -8.88
N LEU A 191 -8.39 8.16 -9.23
CA LEU A 191 -8.82 8.56 -10.56
C LEU A 191 -8.64 10.07 -10.69
N ASP A 192 -7.69 10.45 -11.53
CA ASP A 192 -7.39 11.83 -11.88
C ASP A 192 -8.02 12.19 -13.23
N LEU A 193 -8.86 13.22 -13.19
CA LEU A 193 -9.57 13.78 -14.34
C LEU A 193 -8.99 15.14 -14.76
N ASP A 194 -7.94 15.64 -14.08
CA ASP A 194 -7.39 16.96 -14.33
C ASP A 194 -6.67 17.05 -15.68
N GLY A 195 -6.10 15.94 -16.17
CA GLY A 195 -5.59 15.83 -17.53
C GLY A 195 -6.64 16.21 -18.58
N ILE A 196 -7.92 15.92 -18.31
CA ILE A 196 -9.07 16.27 -19.16
C ILE A 196 -9.41 17.76 -19.03
N ARG A 197 -9.25 18.35 -17.83
CA ARG A 197 -9.61 19.75 -17.53
C ARG A 197 -8.52 20.77 -17.91
N SER A 198 -7.26 20.34 -18.01
CA SER A 198 -6.08 21.24 -18.10
C SER A 198 -5.63 21.57 -19.53
N MET A 199 -6.20 20.92 -20.55
CA MET A 199 -5.98 21.30 -21.96
C MET A 199 -6.76 22.58 -22.29
N LYS A 200 -6.24 23.73 -21.87
CA LYS A 200 -6.72 25.05 -22.31
C LYS A 200 -5.83 25.55 -23.44
N PRO A 201 -6.11 25.23 -24.72
CA PRO A 201 -5.46 25.93 -25.81
C PRO A 201 -5.79 27.42 -25.68
N LYS A 202 -4.76 28.28 -25.60
CA LYS A 202 -4.98 29.73 -25.65
C LYS A 202 -5.60 30.06 -27.00
N PRO A 203 -6.81 30.65 -27.06
CA PRO A 203 -7.40 31.05 -28.33
C PRO A 203 -6.50 32.12 -28.95
N LYS A 204 -5.97 31.84 -30.15
CA LYS A 204 -5.05 32.74 -30.86
C LYS A 204 -5.75 33.91 -31.57
N SER A 205 -7.09 33.93 -31.54
CA SER A 205 -8.08 34.94 -31.99
C SER A 205 -9.27 34.21 -32.64
N GLY A 206 -10.46 34.82 -32.64
CA GLY A 206 -11.66 34.27 -33.29
C GLY A 206 -12.61 33.48 -32.37
N LEU A 207 -13.39 32.57 -32.96
CA LEU A 207 -14.39 31.72 -32.28
C LEU A 207 -13.71 30.56 -31.55
N SER A 208 -14.15 30.25 -30.32
CA SER A 208 -13.74 29.07 -29.57
C SER A 208 -14.86 28.03 -29.52
N LEU A 209 -14.52 26.77 -29.79
CA LEU A 209 -15.43 25.64 -29.64
C LEU A 209 -15.25 25.03 -28.24
N GLU A 210 -16.35 24.81 -27.55
CA GLU A 210 -16.40 24.15 -26.25
C GLU A 210 -17.28 22.90 -26.32
N PHE A 211 -16.93 21.88 -25.54
CA PHE A 211 -17.80 20.73 -25.38
C PHE A 211 -19.07 21.12 -24.62
N GLN A 212 -20.23 20.66 -25.09
CA GLN A 212 -21.48 20.81 -24.35
C GLN A 212 -21.52 19.80 -23.20
N LEU A 213 -21.14 20.26 -22.00
CA LEU A 213 -21.06 19.41 -20.81
C LEU A 213 -22.25 19.64 -19.86
N LYS A 214 -22.70 18.57 -19.19
CA LYS A 214 -23.74 18.64 -18.16
C LYS A 214 -23.20 19.36 -16.93
N ARG A 215 -23.89 20.42 -16.50
CA ARG A 215 -23.56 21.17 -15.28
C ARG A 215 -24.28 20.55 -14.08
N VAL A 216 -23.57 20.47 -12.96
CA VAL A 216 -24.11 20.01 -11.67
C VAL A 216 -23.68 20.96 -10.55
N SER A 217 -24.25 20.78 -9.36
CA SER A 217 -24.15 21.73 -8.25
C SER A 217 -22.78 21.82 -7.60
N SER A 218 -21.92 20.82 -7.71
CA SER A 218 -20.57 20.82 -7.10
C SER A 218 -19.64 19.76 -7.69
N ASP A 219 -18.32 19.94 -7.52
CA ASP A 219 -17.33 18.92 -7.88
C ASP A 219 -17.56 17.58 -7.14
N ARG A 220 -18.09 17.62 -5.90
CA ARG A 220 -18.45 16.41 -5.16
C ARG A 220 -19.50 15.59 -5.91
N VAL A 221 -20.53 16.23 -6.45
CA VAL A 221 -21.59 15.54 -7.23
C VAL A 221 -21.02 14.97 -8.53
N VAL A 222 -20.08 15.68 -9.17
CA VAL A 222 -19.33 15.14 -10.32
C VAL A 222 -18.57 13.87 -9.91
N THR A 223 -17.78 13.93 -8.84
CA THR A 223 -17.02 12.79 -8.31
C THR A 223 -17.92 11.59 -8.01
N GLN A 224 -19.05 11.80 -7.32
CA GLN A 224 -20.00 10.72 -7.02
C GLN A 224 -20.60 10.11 -8.29
N SER A 225 -20.95 10.94 -9.28
CA SER A 225 -21.51 10.47 -10.56
C SER A 225 -20.49 9.67 -11.35
N VAL A 226 -19.26 10.16 -11.47
CA VAL A 226 -18.15 9.47 -12.14
C VAL A 226 -17.88 8.13 -11.48
N LEU A 227 -17.68 8.10 -10.16
CA LEU A 227 -17.44 6.85 -9.44
C LEU A 227 -18.65 5.91 -9.53
N SER A 228 -19.88 6.41 -9.57
CA SER A 228 -21.06 5.55 -9.75
C SER A 228 -21.05 4.81 -11.08
N VAL A 229 -20.68 5.49 -12.18
CA VAL A 229 -20.59 4.90 -13.52
C VAL A 229 -19.41 3.92 -13.57
N ILE A 230 -18.22 4.33 -13.14
CA ILE A 230 -17.04 3.45 -13.10
C ILE A 230 -17.30 2.22 -12.24
N GLY A 231 -17.96 2.38 -11.09
CA GLY A 231 -18.34 1.28 -10.22
C GLY A 231 -19.31 0.30 -10.87
N GLU A 232 -20.25 0.79 -11.67
CA GLU A 232 -21.13 -0.09 -12.46
C GLU A 232 -20.34 -0.84 -13.53
N SER A 233 -19.47 -0.15 -14.26
CA SER A 233 -18.64 -0.79 -15.29
C SER A 233 -17.68 -1.83 -14.71
N LEU A 234 -17.14 -1.59 -13.51
CA LEU A 234 -16.29 -2.55 -12.81
C LEU A 234 -17.08 -3.80 -12.40
N ASP A 235 -18.29 -3.64 -11.91
CA ASP A 235 -19.12 -4.76 -11.44
C ASP A 235 -19.66 -5.60 -12.60
N GLN A 236 -20.04 -4.96 -13.71
CA GLN A 236 -20.68 -5.64 -14.84
C GLN A 236 -19.69 -6.13 -15.90
N PHE A 237 -18.57 -5.43 -16.13
CA PHE A 237 -17.74 -5.63 -17.33
C PHE A 237 -16.26 -5.96 -17.04
N ALA A 238 -15.72 -5.55 -15.88
CA ALA A 238 -14.29 -5.72 -15.63
C ALA A 238 -13.95 -7.14 -15.17
N PRO A 239 -13.11 -7.88 -15.92
CA PRO A 239 -12.82 -9.26 -15.58
C PRO A 239 -12.03 -9.34 -14.27
N GLY A 240 -12.50 -10.21 -13.36
CA GLY A 240 -11.83 -10.47 -12.09
C GLY A 240 -12.03 -9.39 -11.01
N CYS A 241 -12.77 -8.31 -11.28
CA CYS A 241 -13.22 -7.39 -10.24
C CYS A 241 -14.48 -7.97 -9.59
N VAL A 242 -14.47 -8.14 -8.26
CA VAL A 242 -15.60 -8.74 -7.54
C VAL A 242 -15.92 -7.98 -6.26
N GLY A 243 -17.19 -8.07 -5.84
CA GLY A 243 -17.66 -7.48 -4.59
C GLY A 243 -17.58 -5.94 -4.59
N VAL A 244 -17.98 -5.31 -5.69
CA VAL A 244 -17.90 -3.85 -5.86
C VAL A 244 -18.88 -3.15 -4.91
N GLN A 245 -18.36 -2.23 -4.10
CA GLN A 245 -19.12 -1.43 -3.14
C GLN A 245 -18.97 0.05 -3.48
N LYS A 246 -20.09 0.72 -3.73
CA LYS A 246 -20.15 2.16 -4.03
C LYS A 246 -20.35 2.95 -2.74
N ILE A 247 -19.25 3.39 -2.10
CA ILE A 247 -19.28 4.16 -0.84
C ILE A 247 -19.27 5.66 -1.15
N LEU A 248 -20.31 6.12 -1.84
CA LEU A 248 -20.34 7.47 -2.43
C LEU A 248 -20.65 8.59 -1.42
N ASN A 249 -21.26 8.26 -0.28
CA ASN A 249 -21.68 9.24 0.73
C ASN A 249 -20.63 9.50 1.81
N ALA A 250 -19.50 8.78 1.81
CA ALA A 250 -18.40 9.05 2.73
C ALA A 250 -17.80 10.45 2.50
N ARG A 251 -17.04 10.96 3.48
CA ARG A 251 -16.31 12.25 3.34
C ARG A 251 -15.50 12.28 2.05
N CYS A 252 -14.76 11.21 1.78
CA CYS A 252 -14.11 10.94 0.50
C CYS A 252 -14.89 9.82 -0.21
N PRO A 253 -15.70 10.11 -1.25
CA PRO A 253 -16.41 9.09 -2.01
C PRO A 253 -15.43 8.10 -2.64
N LEU A 254 -15.68 6.80 -2.50
CA LEU A 254 -14.80 5.77 -3.05
C LEU A 254 -15.57 4.52 -3.49
N LEU A 255 -14.90 3.73 -4.34
CA LEU A 255 -15.30 2.38 -4.72
C LEU A 255 -14.37 1.39 -4.02
N ARG A 256 -14.93 0.34 -3.43
CA ARG A 256 -14.16 -0.74 -2.79
C ARG A 256 -14.47 -2.06 -3.49
N PHE A 257 -13.46 -2.82 -3.89
CA PHE A 257 -13.62 -4.10 -4.59
C PHE A 257 -12.36 -4.97 -4.45
N ALA A 258 -12.46 -6.25 -4.79
CA ALA A 258 -11.30 -7.13 -4.88
C ALA A 258 -10.96 -7.41 -6.35
N HIS A 259 -9.68 -7.30 -6.72
CA HIS A 259 -9.19 -7.71 -8.03
C HIS A 259 -8.56 -9.11 -7.91
N GLN A 260 -9.34 -10.13 -8.25
CA GLN A 260 -8.99 -11.55 -8.08
C GLN A 260 -7.66 -11.93 -8.76
N PRO A 261 -7.37 -11.51 -10.01
CA PRO A 261 -6.13 -11.89 -10.68
C PRO A 261 -4.87 -11.45 -9.93
N SER A 262 -4.88 -10.27 -9.30
CA SER A 262 -3.75 -9.81 -8.48
C SER A 262 -3.85 -10.21 -7.00
N GLY A 263 -5.04 -10.55 -6.53
CA GLY A 263 -5.31 -10.80 -5.12
C GLY A 263 -5.42 -9.54 -4.26
N PHE A 264 -5.51 -8.35 -4.87
CA PHE A 264 -5.54 -7.08 -4.14
C PHE A 264 -6.95 -6.69 -3.72
N GLN A 265 -7.05 -6.16 -2.51
CA GLN A 265 -8.16 -5.32 -2.09
C GLN A 265 -7.91 -3.90 -2.62
N CYS A 266 -8.87 -3.34 -3.34
CA CYS A 266 -8.73 -2.10 -4.08
C CYS A 266 -9.72 -1.05 -3.56
N ASP A 267 -9.23 0.17 -3.34
CA ASP A 267 -10.03 1.34 -3.02
C ASP A 267 -9.76 2.42 -4.07
N LEU A 268 -10.75 2.74 -4.92
CA LEU A 268 -10.66 3.77 -5.97
C LEU A 268 -11.45 5.02 -5.56
N THR A 269 -10.75 6.13 -5.35
CA THR A 269 -11.36 7.45 -5.11
C THR A 269 -11.14 8.37 -6.31
N ALA A 270 -11.90 9.45 -6.40
CA ALA A 270 -11.57 10.58 -7.28
C ALA A 270 -11.39 11.85 -6.45
N ASN A 271 -10.52 12.75 -6.90
CA ASN A 271 -10.33 14.08 -6.31
C ASN A 271 -9.87 14.12 -4.83
N ASN A 272 -9.01 13.19 -4.39
CA ASN A 272 -8.37 13.25 -3.07
C ASN A 272 -6.91 13.71 -3.18
N ARG A 273 -6.70 14.94 -3.64
CA ARG A 273 -5.35 15.48 -3.90
C ARG A 273 -4.54 15.65 -2.60
N VAL A 274 -5.20 15.93 -1.47
CA VAL A 274 -4.53 16.02 -0.17
C VAL A 274 -3.88 14.68 0.21
N ALA A 275 -4.56 13.54 0.02
CA ALA A 275 -3.98 12.24 0.32
C ALA A 275 -2.79 11.89 -0.60
N VAL A 276 -2.81 12.33 -1.86
CA VAL A 276 -1.67 12.21 -2.77
C VAL A 276 -0.49 13.04 -2.25
N LYS A 277 -0.73 14.28 -1.81
CA LYS A 277 0.32 15.11 -1.20
C LYS A 277 0.85 14.52 0.12
N SER A 278 -0.01 13.95 0.97
CA SER A 278 0.43 13.21 2.16
C SER A 278 1.29 12.01 1.80
N THR A 279 0.95 11.29 0.72
CA THR A 279 1.73 10.15 0.22
C THR A 279 3.12 10.59 -0.23
N GLU A 280 3.21 11.71 -0.96
CA GLU A 280 4.49 12.30 -1.39
C GLU A 280 5.35 12.76 -0.22
N LEU A 281 4.76 13.41 0.79
CA LEU A 281 5.46 13.82 2.00
C LEU A 281 6.03 12.60 2.77
N LEU A 282 5.24 11.53 2.91
CA LEU A 282 5.67 10.31 3.56
C LEU A 282 6.80 9.60 2.79
N TYR A 283 6.70 9.56 1.45
CA TYR A 283 7.76 9.04 0.60
C TYR A 283 9.05 9.83 0.79
N LEU A 284 8.98 11.17 0.74
CA LEU A 284 10.13 12.05 0.99
C LEU A 284 10.81 11.72 2.32
N TYR A 285 10.04 11.63 3.42
CA TYR A 285 10.64 11.30 4.72
C TYR A 285 11.28 9.92 4.76
N GLY A 286 10.70 8.92 4.08
CA GLY A 286 11.28 7.59 3.98
C GLY A 286 12.59 7.54 3.17
N GLU A 287 12.80 8.49 2.26
CA GLU A 287 14.00 8.58 1.42
C GLU A 287 15.11 9.44 2.04
N LEU A 288 14.79 10.30 3.03
CA LEU A 288 15.78 11.14 3.69
C LEU A 288 16.72 10.36 4.62
N ASP A 289 16.19 9.38 5.36
CA ASP A 289 16.98 8.56 6.29
C ASP A 289 16.38 7.15 6.40
N PRO A 290 17.17 6.08 6.19
CA PRO A 290 16.66 4.71 6.23
C PRO A 290 16.06 4.31 7.59
N ARG A 291 16.52 4.93 8.68
CA ARG A 291 15.99 4.69 10.03
C ARG A 291 14.52 5.04 10.16
N VAL A 292 14.03 5.98 9.35
CA VAL A 292 12.60 6.33 9.28
C VAL A 292 11.78 5.11 8.85
N ARG A 293 12.20 4.42 7.78
CA ARG A 293 11.50 3.22 7.29
C ARG A 293 11.57 2.10 8.31
N PHE A 294 12.75 1.80 8.81
CA PHE A 294 12.94 0.72 9.79
C PHE A 294 12.08 0.94 11.05
N LEU A 295 12.06 2.16 11.59
CA LEU A 295 11.26 2.47 12.78
C LEU A 295 9.74 2.44 12.49
N VAL A 296 9.28 2.97 11.35
CA VAL A 296 7.86 2.94 10.97
C VAL A 296 7.36 1.50 10.79
N PHE A 297 8.11 0.64 10.09
CA PHE A 297 7.74 -0.77 9.92
C PHE A 297 7.67 -1.50 11.27
N THR A 298 8.67 -1.25 12.13
CA THR A 298 8.78 -1.87 13.44
C THR A 298 7.61 -1.49 14.35
N VAL A 299 7.37 -0.19 14.50
CA VAL A 299 6.27 0.33 15.34
C VAL A 299 4.91 -0.10 14.81
N ARG A 300 4.70 -0.15 13.49
CA ARG A 300 3.44 -0.65 12.91
C ARG A 300 3.25 -2.15 13.13
N CYS A 301 4.33 -2.94 13.06
CA CYS A 301 4.27 -4.37 13.33
C CYS A 301 3.94 -4.64 14.80
N TRP A 302 4.64 -3.99 15.73
CA TRP A 302 4.37 -4.02 17.16
C TRP A 302 2.93 -3.61 17.48
N ALA A 303 2.48 -2.49 16.93
CA ALA A 303 1.12 -1.99 17.16
C ALA A 303 0.05 -2.95 16.63
N ARG A 304 0.34 -3.69 15.55
CA ARG A 304 -0.55 -4.73 15.04
C ARG A 304 -0.56 -5.96 15.95
N ALA A 305 0.60 -6.42 16.43
CA ALA A 305 0.73 -7.56 17.33
C ALA A 305 -0.04 -7.33 18.66
N HIS A 306 -0.01 -6.10 19.17
CA HIS A 306 -0.66 -5.72 20.42
C HIS A 306 -2.08 -5.16 20.28
N ASN A 307 -2.67 -5.23 19.08
CA ASN A 307 -4.01 -4.70 18.77
C ASN A 307 -4.18 -3.22 19.12
N VAL A 308 -3.18 -2.38 18.85
CA VAL A 308 -3.32 -0.92 18.83
C VAL A 308 -3.94 -0.48 17.50
N THR A 309 -3.65 -1.20 16.42
CA THR A 309 -4.19 -0.96 15.07
C THR A 309 -5.13 -2.09 14.62
N SER A 310 -6.09 -1.75 13.75
CA SER A 310 -7.06 -2.69 13.19
C SER A 310 -7.22 -2.53 11.67
N ASN A 311 -7.55 -3.62 10.99
CA ASN A 311 -7.96 -3.61 9.58
C ASN A 311 -9.45 -3.27 9.42
N ILE A 312 -10.20 -3.17 10.53
CA ILE A 312 -11.61 -2.81 10.56
C ILE A 312 -11.72 -1.39 11.10
N PRO A 313 -12.52 -0.50 10.46
CA PRO A 313 -12.80 0.83 10.98
C PRO A 313 -13.29 0.80 12.44
N GLY A 314 -12.87 1.78 13.23
CA GLY A 314 -13.26 1.88 14.64
C GLY A 314 -12.40 2.89 15.40
N ALA A 315 -12.37 2.75 16.72
CA ALA A 315 -11.66 3.69 17.60
C ALA A 315 -10.14 3.46 17.70
N TRP A 316 -9.60 2.55 16.90
CA TRP A 316 -8.17 2.19 16.90
C TRP A 316 -7.30 3.31 16.36
N ILE A 317 -6.04 3.38 16.79
CA ILE A 317 -5.06 4.26 16.15
C ILE A 317 -4.86 3.78 14.70
N THR A 318 -4.93 4.68 13.73
CA THR A 318 -4.73 4.34 12.32
C THR A 318 -3.24 4.21 12.00
N ASN A 319 -2.89 3.41 10.98
CA ASN A 319 -1.49 3.32 10.53
C ASN A 319 -0.93 4.69 10.13
N PHE A 320 -1.74 5.55 9.52
CA PHE A 320 -1.35 6.91 9.18
C PHE A 320 -1.04 7.75 10.43
N SER A 321 -1.94 7.74 11.43
CA SER A 321 -1.69 8.42 12.71
C SER A 321 -0.42 7.93 13.39
N LEU A 322 -0.22 6.61 13.44
CA LEU A 322 0.96 6.00 14.06
C LEU A 322 2.26 6.38 13.31
N THR A 323 2.23 6.40 11.97
CA THR A 323 3.37 6.90 11.17
C THR A 323 3.67 8.37 11.47
N VAL A 324 2.65 9.23 11.57
CA VAL A 324 2.86 10.64 11.92
C VAL A 324 3.46 10.79 13.34
N MET A 325 3.06 9.94 14.29
CA MET A 325 3.68 9.89 15.62
C MET A 325 5.17 9.53 15.56
N VAL A 326 5.55 8.56 14.72
CA VAL A 326 6.98 8.23 14.51
C VAL A 326 7.73 9.41 13.89
N LEU A 327 7.17 10.05 12.86
CA LEU A 327 7.80 11.21 12.23
C LEU A 327 8.00 12.36 13.22
N PHE A 328 6.98 12.66 14.02
CA PHE A 328 7.08 13.69 15.05
C PHE A 328 8.18 13.39 16.07
N PHE A 329 8.29 12.14 16.53
CA PHE A 329 9.37 11.70 17.41
C PHE A 329 10.75 11.91 16.75
N LEU A 330 10.90 11.57 15.47
CA LEU A 330 12.16 11.74 14.73
C LEU A 330 12.53 13.23 14.50
N GLN A 331 11.55 14.12 14.35
CA GLN A 331 11.75 15.57 14.32
C GLN A 331 12.20 16.15 15.67
N LYS A 332 11.89 15.46 16.77
CA LYS A 332 12.19 15.86 18.14
C LYS A 332 13.53 15.35 18.66
N ARG A 333 14.26 14.55 17.87
CA ARG A 333 15.63 14.13 18.20
C ARG A 333 16.57 15.34 18.25
N ASN A 334 17.69 15.19 18.94
CA ASN A 334 18.70 16.22 19.06
C ASN A 334 20.08 15.68 18.63
N PRO A 335 20.58 16.02 17.43
CA PRO A 335 19.90 16.83 16.40
C PRO A 335 18.73 16.09 15.72
N PRO A 336 17.79 16.78 15.05
CA PRO A 336 16.65 16.15 14.37
C PRO A 336 17.11 15.20 13.26
N ILE A 337 16.46 14.04 13.14
CA ILE A 337 16.76 13.07 12.06
C ILE A 337 16.09 13.49 10.75
N ILE A 338 14.90 14.07 10.83
CA ILE A 338 14.15 14.57 9.66
C ILE A 338 13.69 16.01 9.90
N PRO A 339 13.55 16.82 8.83
CA PRO A 339 13.09 18.19 8.94
C PRO A 339 11.59 18.29 9.22
N THR A 340 11.15 19.46 9.68
CA THR A 340 9.73 19.77 9.81
C THR A 340 9.11 20.11 8.46
N LEU A 341 7.79 19.97 8.32
CA LEU A 341 7.12 20.33 7.06
C LEU A 341 7.21 21.84 6.77
N ASP A 342 7.20 22.70 7.78
CA ASP A 342 7.41 24.15 7.54
C ASP A 342 8.83 24.46 7.05
N HIS A 343 9.84 23.70 7.50
CA HIS A 343 11.20 23.83 6.94
C HIS A 343 11.25 23.36 5.48
N LEU A 344 10.62 22.23 5.15
CA LEU A 344 10.51 21.76 3.76
C LEU A 344 9.78 22.76 2.86
N LYS A 345 8.77 23.47 3.40
CA LYS A 345 8.08 24.55 2.70
C LYS A 345 9.00 25.75 2.43
N GLN A 346 9.87 26.13 3.36
CA GLN A 346 10.81 27.23 3.19
C GLN A 346 11.85 26.96 2.08
N LEU A 347 12.21 25.69 1.88
CA LEU A 347 13.13 25.25 0.82
C LEU A 347 12.46 25.12 -0.56
N ALA A 348 11.13 25.25 -0.62
CA ALA A 348 10.38 25.02 -1.84
C ALA A 348 10.62 26.12 -2.89
N ALA A 349 10.86 25.72 -4.13
CA ALA A 349 10.98 26.63 -5.25
C ALA A 349 9.60 27.13 -5.72
N PRO A 350 9.51 28.21 -6.54
CA PRO A 350 8.24 28.65 -7.11
C PRO A 350 7.48 27.55 -7.88
N ALA A 351 8.19 26.60 -8.48
CA ALA A 351 7.61 25.46 -9.19
C ALA A 351 6.95 24.41 -8.25
N ASP A 352 7.30 24.41 -6.97
CA ASP A 352 6.76 23.47 -5.96
C ASP A 352 5.43 23.94 -5.37
N ARG A 353 5.01 25.19 -5.68
CA ARG A 353 3.81 25.80 -5.13
C ARG A 353 2.58 24.93 -5.40
N CYS A 354 1.92 24.53 -4.32
CA CYS A 354 0.74 23.68 -4.40
C CYS A 354 -0.31 24.15 -3.39
N ALA A 355 -1.48 24.55 -3.88
CA ALA A 355 -2.63 24.86 -3.06
C ALA A 355 -3.78 23.91 -3.40
N ILE A 356 -4.34 23.24 -2.40
CA ILE A 356 -5.41 22.27 -2.54
C ILE A 356 -6.54 22.67 -1.60
N ASP A 357 -7.72 22.94 -2.16
CA ASP A 357 -8.93 23.34 -1.41
C ASP A 357 -8.67 24.51 -0.44
N GLY A 358 -7.86 25.48 -0.88
CA GLY A 358 -7.47 26.65 -0.08
C GLY A 358 -6.36 26.41 0.93
N ASN A 359 -5.88 25.17 1.09
CA ASN A 359 -4.77 24.85 1.98
C ASN A 359 -3.43 24.83 1.24
N ASP A 360 -2.41 25.39 1.87
CA ASP A 360 -1.04 25.38 1.34
C ASP A 360 -0.36 24.03 1.60
N CYS A 361 -0.16 23.29 0.51
CA CYS A 361 0.46 21.97 0.46
C CYS A 361 1.86 22.01 -0.15
N THR A 362 2.50 23.18 -0.15
CA THR A 362 3.83 23.41 -0.73
C THR A 362 4.93 22.82 0.14
N PHE A 363 5.81 22.03 -0.45
CA PHE A 363 7.09 21.58 0.13
C PHE A 363 8.06 21.24 -1.01
N VAL A 364 9.36 21.32 -0.72
CA VAL A 364 10.43 21.05 -1.69
C VAL A 364 10.31 19.67 -2.34
N SER A 365 10.38 19.63 -3.68
CA SER A 365 10.32 18.37 -4.44
C SER A 365 11.69 17.76 -4.73
N ASP A 366 12.75 18.57 -4.69
CA ASP A 366 14.14 18.17 -4.92
C ASP A 366 14.83 17.83 -3.61
N PHE A 367 15.00 16.53 -3.37
CA PHE A 367 15.49 16.02 -2.08
C PHE A 367 16.95 16.42 -1.82
N SER A 368 17.74 16.68 -2.88
CA SER A 368 19.14 17.08 -2.76
C SER A 368 19.34 18.44 -2.08
N LYS A 369 18.28 19.26 -2.04
CA LYS A 369 18.28 20.59 -1.42
C LYS A 369 17.97 20.56 0.07
N ILE A 370 17.70 19.39 0.66
CA ILE A 370 17.30 19.26 2.05
C ILE A 370 18.56 19.06 2.90
N PRO A 371 19.00 20.06 3.69
CA PRO A 371 20.14 19.89 4.58
C PRO A 371 19.73 18.98 5.74
N LEU A 372 20.45 17.88 5.92
CA LEU A 372 20.28 16.99 7.06
C LEU A 372 21.39 17.23 8.09
N GLN A 373 21.02 17.19 9.37
CA GLN A 373 21.98 17.23 10.46
C GLN A 373 22.42 15.81 10.79
N GLN A 374 23.69 15.63 11.16
CA GLN A 374 24.21 14.32 11.51
C GLN A 374 23.72 13.93 12.91
N ASN A 375 22.78 13.00 12.96
CA ASN A 375 22.33 12.35 14.19
C ASN A 375 22.91 10.92 14.26
N SER A 376 23.58 10.59 15.38
CA SER A 376 24.25 9.31 15.62
C SER A 376 23.42 8.28 16.42
N ASP A 377 22.13 8.53 16.66
CA ASP A 377 21.27 7.59 17.36
C ASP A 377 21.14 6.30 16.54
N THR A 378 21.44 5.17 17.18
CA THR A 378 21.25 3.84 16.59
C THR A 378 19.77 3.49 16.53
N LEU A 379 19.40 2.52 15.68
CA LEU A 379 18.03 2.02 15.59
C LEU A 379 17.49 1.50 16.94
N GLU A 380 18.34 0.84 17.72
CA GLU A 380 18.00 0.34 19.05
C GLU A 380 17.67 1.48 20.01
N HIS A 381 18.51 2.53 20.05
CA HIS A 381 18.26 3.72 20.85
C HIS A 381 16.97 4.43 20.43
N LEU A 382 16.74 4.59 19.13
CA LEU A 382 15.51 5.20 18.62
C LEU A 382 14.26 4.40 18.96
N LEU A 383 14.34 3.06 18.93
CA LEU A 383 13.23 2.20 19.31
C LEU A 383 12.86 2.37 20.79
N ARG A 384 13.86 2.33 21.68
CA ARG A 384 13.67 2.54 23.12
C ARG A 384 13.09 3.91 23.41
N ASP A 385 13.75 4.93 22.89
CA ASP A 385 13.37 6.32 23.13
C ASP A 385 11.98 6.65 22.56
N PHE A 386 11.54 5.99 21.49
CA PHE A 386 10.18 6.15 20.97
C PHE A 386 9.13 5.72 22.00
N PHE A 387 9.34 4.57 22.65
CA PHE A 387 8.41 4.08 23.66
C PHE A 387 8.47 4.92 24.94
N ASP A 388 9.66 5.35 25.37
CA ASP A 388 9.83 6.26 26.51
C ASP A 388 9.13 7.61 26.27
N PHE A 389 9.31 8.16 25.07
CA PHE A 389 8.71 9.42 24.66
C PHE A 389 7.18 9.37 24.76
N TYR A 390 6.56 8.32 24.20
CA TYR A 390 5.11 8.22 24.19
C TYR A 390 4.50 7.61 25.46
N ALA A 391 5.29 6.95 26.30
CA ALA A 391 4.87 6.52 27.64
C ALA A 391 4.60 7.72 28.57
N THR A 392 5.27 8.86 28.32
CA THR A 392 5.22 10.07 29.17
C THR A 392 4.64 11.29 28.45
N PHE A 393 4.37 11.21 27.15
CA PHE A 393 3.84 12.32 26.37
C PHE A 393 2.54 12.86 27.00
N PRO A 394 2.40 14.18 27.21
CA PRO A 394 1.26 14.79 27.90
C PRO A 394 0.02 14.86 27.00
N PHE A 395 -0.51 13.70 26.61
CA PHE A 395 -1.68 13.59 25.73
C PHE A 395 -2.90 14.31 26.30
N SER A 396 -3.04 14.55 27.60
CA SER A 396 -4.19 15.31 28.13
C SER A 396 -4.22 16.78 27.66
N LYS A 397 -3.06 17.38 27.35
CA LYS A 397 -2.94 18.83 27.06
C LYS A 397 -2.35 19.12 25.69
N MET A 398 -1.46 18.26 25.20
CA MET A 398 -0.66 18.52 24.01
C MET A 398 -1.14 17.74 22.79
N SER A 399 -0.92 18.33 21.63
CA SER A 399 -1.15 17.79 20.30
C SER A 399 0.17 17.61 19.57
N ILE A 400 0.15 16.72 18.58
CA ILE A 400 1.28 16.38 17.73
C ILE A 400 1.19 17.20 16.45
N ASN A 401 2.26 17.94 16.13
CA ASN A 401 2.34 18.80 14.95
C ASN A 401 3.67 18.61 14.21
N ILE A 402 3.63 17.93 13.06
CA ILE A 402 4.80 17.70 12.21
C ILE A 402 5.16 18.88 11.31
N ARG A 403 4.32 19.93 11.26
CA ARG A 403 4.64 21.19 10.59
C ARG A 403 5.74 21.95 11.31
N THR A 404 5.58 22.09 12.62
CA THR A 404 6.53 22.82 13.47
C THR A 404 7.51 21.90 14.20
N GLY A 405 7.26 20.59 14.25
CA GLY A 405 8.07 19.64 15.04
C GLY A 405 8.01 19.92 16.55
N ARG A 406 6.90 20.51 17.02
CA ARG A 406 6.71 20.91 18.42
C ARG A 406 5.35 20.47 18.93
N GLU A 407 5.28 20.18 20.22
CA GLU A 407 4.00 20.02 20.91
C GLU A 407 3.26 21.37 20.94
N GLN A 408 1.94 21.32 20.76
CA GLN A 408 1.07 22.49 20.85
C GLN A 408 -0.13 22.16 21.73
N HIS A 409 -0.66 23.14 22.45
CA HIS A 409 -1.94 22.95 23.16
C HIS A 409 -3.03 22.49 22.20
N LYS A 410 -3.87 21.55 22.67
CA LYS A 410 -4.95 21.00 21.85
C LYS A 410 -5.96 22.08 21.47
N PRO A 411 -6.35 22.19 20.18
CA PRO A 411 -7.41 23.11 19.76
C PRO A 411 -8.81 22.58 20.09
N GLU A 412 -8.95 21.27 20.31
CA GLU A 412 -10.21 20.62 20.67
C GLU A 412 -9.99 19.53 21.74
N VAL A 413 -11.05 19.21 22.49
CA VAL A 413 -11.03 18.08 23.44
C VAL A 413 -11.11 16.77 22.66
N ALA A 414 -10.01 16.06 22.60
CA ALA A 414 -9.91 14.72 22.03
C ALA A 414 -8.91 13.89 22.85
N PRO A 415 -9.01 12.55 22.93
CA PRO A 415 -7.99 11.74 23.59
C PRO A 415 -6.62 11.90 22.92
N LEU A 416 -6.54 11.64 21.61
CA LEU A 416 -5.35 11.85 20.80
C LEU A 416 -5.61 12.97 19.79
N HIS A 417 -4.69 13.92 19.66
CA HIS A 417 -4.79 15.00 18.68
C HIS A 417 -3.52 15.07 17.84
N ILE A 418 -3.64 14.71 16.57
CA ILE A 418 -2.57 14.82 15.59
C ILE A 418 -3.07 15.74 14.49
N GLN A 419 -2.43 16.90 14.32
CA GLN A 419 -2.83 17.85 13.29
C GLN A 419 -2.57 17.27 11.90
N ASN A 420 -3.55 17.37 10.99
CA ASN A 420 -3.33 17.03 9.59
C ASN A 420 -2.31 18.02 9.00
N PRO A 421 -1.21 17.53 8.39
CA PRO A 421 -0.15 18.39 7.88
C PRO A 421 -0.62 19.38 6.81
N PHE A 422 -1.65 19.04 6.04
CA PHE A 422 -2.13 19.84 4.91
C PHE A 422 -3.55 20.39 5.09
N GLU A 423 -4.25 20.00 6.14
CA GLU A 423 -5.55 20.57 6.52
C GLU A 423 -5.51 20.91 8.02
N PRO A 424 -4.85 22.01 8.44
CA PRO A 424 -4.51 22.26 9.85
C PRO A 424 -5.70 22.33 10.83
N SER A 425 -6.92 22.53 10.31
CA SER A 425 -8.17 22.49 11.06
C SER A 425 -8.64 21.08 11.43
N LEU A 426 -7.98 20.03 10.95
CA LEU A 426 -8.40 18.65 11.13
C LEU A 426 -7.45 17.85 12.02
N ASN A 427 -8.07 17.01 12.85
CA ASN A 427 -7.40 16.00 13.65
C ASN A 427 -7.46 14.63 12.95
N VAL A 428 -6.30 14.07 12.55
CA VAL A 428 -6.23 12.79 11.82
C VAL A 428 -6.48 11.58 12.72
N SER A 429 -6.50 11.77 14.03
CA SER A 429 -6.80 10.77 15.05
C SER A 429 -8.12 11.03 15.77
N LYS A 430 -9.03 11.80 15.17
CA LYS A 430 -10.36 12.11 15.74
C LYS A 430 -11.21 10.87 16.06
N ASN A 431 -10.95 9.75 15.40
CA ASN A 431 -11.64 8.49 15.67
C ASN A 431 -11.18 7.82 16.99
N VAL A 432 -10.01 8.17 17.52
CA VAL A 432 -9.39 7.48 18.66
C VAL A 432 -10.08 7.86 19.96
N ASN A 433 -10.54 6.86 20.71
CA ASN A 433 -11.15 7.06 22.02
C ASN A 433 -10.14 6.91 23.18
N MET A 434 -10.54 7.27 24.39
CA MET A 434 -9.64 7.24 25.56
C MET A 434 -9.13 5.83 25.86
N SER A 435 -10.00 4.81 25.79
CA SER A 435 -9.60 3.42 26.03
C SER A 435 -8.50 2.93 25.09
N GLN A 436 -8.53 3.32 23.81
CA GLN A 436 -7.48 2.96 22.86
C GLN A 436 -6.18 3.73 23.08
N LEU A 437 -6.28 4.99 23.52
CA LEU A 437 -5.10 5.77 23.91
C LEU A 437 -4.45 5.22 25.18
N ASP A 438 -5.23 4.95 26.24
CA ASP A 438 -4.74 4.37 27.49
C ASP A 438 -4.04 3.03 27.23
N ARG A 439 -4.63 2.21 26.36
CA ARG A 439 -4.02 0.95 25.92
C ARG A 439 -2.66 1.19 25.25
N PHE A 440 -2.58 2.16 24.34
CA PHE A 440 -1.31 2.51 23.68
C PHE A 440 -0.25 2.97 24.69
N ILE A 441 -0.62 3.85 25.63
CA ILE A 441 0.30 4.35 26.67
C ILE A 441 0.80 3.20 27.56
N ALA A 442 -0.10 2.33 28.03
CA ALA A 442 0.27 1.19 28.86
C ALA A 442 1.23 0.24 28.14
N LEU A 443 0.99 -0.02 26.84
CA LEU A 443 1.88 -0.85 26.02
C LEU A 443 3.24 -0.18 25.78
N CYS A 444 3.29 1.15 25.61
CA CYS A 444 4.55 1.89 25.54
C CYS A 444 5.35 1.76 26.85
N GLN A 445 4.69 1.89 28.01
CA GLN A 445 5.32 1.71 29.34
C GLN A 445 5.86 0.29 29.54
N GLU A 446 5.06 -0.74 29.20
CA GLU A 446 5.48 -2.14 29.26
C GLU A 446 6.68 -2.40 28.33
N THR A 447 6.60 -1.91 27.09
CA THR A 447 7.65 -2.13 26.08
C THR A 447 8.95 -1.42 26.47
N SER A 448 8.86 -0.19 26.98
CA SER A 448 9.98 0.55 27.56
C SER A 448 10.66 -0.25 28.68
N TRP A 449 9.89 -0.77 29.63
CA TRP A 449 10.41 -1.59 30.72
C TRP A 449 11.09 -2.88 30.22
N LEU A 450 10.50 -3.57 29.24
CA LEU A 450 11.09 -4.78 28.65
C LEU A 450 12.42 -4.48 27.93
N LEU A 451 12.53 -3.33 27.27
CA LEU A 451 13.75 -2.88 26.58
C LEU A 451 14.88 -2.52 27.57
N GLN A 452 14.59 -2.26 28.84
CA GLN A 452 15.61 -2.03 29.87
C GLN A 452 16.17 -3.33 30.47
N GLN A 453 15.52 -4.48 30.21
CA GLN A 453 15.98 -5.77 30.73
C GLN A 453 17.03 -6.39 29.81
N SER A 454 18.21 -6.69 30.37
CA SER A 454 19.31 -7.33 29.65
C SER A 454 18.91 -8.67 29.03
N GLU A 455 18.12 -9.48 29.74
CA GLU A 455 17.64 -10.79 29.26
C GLU A 455 16.76 -10.69 28.00
N THR A 456 16.07 -9.57 27.81
CA THR A 456 15.26 -9.33 26.63
C THR A 456 16.15 -8.86 25.48
N MET A 457 17.20 -8.08 25.74
CA MET A 457 17.99 -7.40 24.70
C MET A 457 19.20 -8.17 24.20
N THR A 458 19.57 -9.30 24.81
CA THR A 458 20.68 -10.14 24.34
C THR A 458 20.22 -11.55 23.98
N PRO A 459 20.76 -12.17 22.93
CA PRO A 459 20.55 -13.59 22.66
C PRO A 459 21.01 -14.42 23.87
N ARG A 460 20.22 -15.43 24.27
CA ARG A 460 20.66 -16.36 25.31
C ARG A 460 21.81 -17.22 24.78
N ALA A 461 22.99 -17.11 25.39
CA ALA A 461 24.15 -17.91 25.03
C ALA A 461 23.87 -19.41 25.26
N GLY A 462 24.04 -20.24 24.22
CA GLY A 462 24.04 -21.70 24.33
C GLY A 462 22.80 -22.44 23.82
N ASP A 463 21.81 -21.78 23.22
CA ASP A 463 20.62 -22.46 22.69
C ASP A 463 20.91 -23.08 21.31
N GLN A 464 21.54 -24.26 21.27
CA GLN A 464 21.71 -25.09 20.06
C GLN A 464 20.40 -25.78 19.63
N ARG A 465 19.26 -25.07 19.69
CA ARG A 465 17.98 -25.59 19.19
C ARG A 465 17.77 -25.12 17.75
N ASP A 466 17.08 -25.92 16.94
CA ASP A 466 16.67 -25.55 15.57
C ASP A 466 15.81 -24.26 15.51
N THR A 467 15.27 -23.83 16.65
CA THR A 467 14.51 -22.57 16.82
C THR A 467 15.03 -21.79 18.04
N PRO A 468 15.74 -20.67 17.84
CA PRO A 468 16.24 -19.85 18.95
C PRO A 468 15.10 -19.18 19.71
N ALA A 469 15.27 -19.00 21.02
CA ALA A 469 14.32 -18.26 21.85
C ALA A 469 14.19 -16.80 21.36
N PRO A 470 12.96 -16.23 21.29
CA PRO A 470 12.77 -14.84 20.94
C PRO A 470 13.53 -13.91 21.89
N TRP A 471 14.20 -12.91 21.32
CA TRP A 471 14.92 -11.84 22.02
C TRP A 471 14.83 -10.55 21.18
N GLY A 472 15.18 -9.41 21.77
CA GLY A 472 15.11 -8.09 21.15
C GLY A 472 13.69 -7.74 20.72
N LEU A 473 13.56 -7.26 19.49
CA LEU A 473 12.28 -7.00 18.83
C LEU A 473 11.41 -8.27 18.73
N ALA A 474 12.01 -9.45 18.55
CA ALA A 474 11.24 -10.69 18.43
C ALA A 474 10.38 -10.95 19.69
N SER A 475 10.91 -10.64 20.88
CA SER A 475 10.18 -10.73 22.14
C SER A 475 9.06 -9.68 22.24
N LEU A 476 9.31 -8.47 21.74
CA LEU A 476 8.31 -7.39 21.75
C LEU A 476 7.10 -7.68 20.84
N LEU A 477 7.20 -8.63 19.92
CA LEU A 477 6.11 -9.06 19.04
C LEU A 477 5.27 -10.21 19.63
N LEU A 478 5.69 -10.79 20.76
CA LEU A 478 4.89 -11.79 21.48
C LEU A 478 3.67 -11.13 22.13
N PRO A 479 2.57 -11.87 22.33
CA PRO A 479 1.40 -11.33 23.03
C PRO A 479 1.77 -10.82 24.44
N SER A 480 1.38 -9.59 24.76
CA SER A 480 1.58 -8.98 26.08
C SER A 480 0.94 -9.80 27.21
N GLN A 481 1.58 -9.81 28.39
CA GLN A 481 1.10 -10.51 29.60
C GLN A 481 0.18 -9.67 30.49
N VAL A 482 -0.14 -8.42 30.12
CA VAL A 482 -0.96 -7.52 30.97
C VAL A 482 -2.31 -8.15 31.33
N VAL A 483 -2.44 -8.49 32.62
CA VAL A 483 -3.62 -9.11 33.25
C VAL A 483 -4.80 -8.14 33.16
N GLY A 484 -5.77 -8.50 32.33
CA GLY A 484 -6.99 -7.72 32.06
C GLY A 484 -7.50 -7.88 30.63
N VAL A 485 -6.61 -8.25 29.71
CA VAL A 485 -6.96 -8.49 28.31
C VAL A 485 -7.21 -9.99 28.11
N LYS A 486 -8.38 -10.48 28.55
CA LYS A 486 -8.88 -11.76 28.04
C LYS A 486 -8.97 -11.62 26.52
N SER A 487 -8.02 -12.22 25.81
CA SER A 487 -8.20 -12.64 24.43
C SER A 487 -9.50 -13.44 24.41
N ARG A 488 -10.61 -12.80 24.01
CA ARG A 488 -11.74 -13.56 23.48
C ARG A 488 -11.11 -14.35 22.36
N ARG A 489 -10.93 -15.66 22.56
CA ARG A 489 -10.56 -16.63 21.52
C ARG A 489 -11.42 -16.31 20.30
N LYS A 490 -10.88 -15.52 19.38
CA LYS A 490 -11.47 -15.37 18.06
C LYS A 490 -11.36 -16.77 17.49
N LYS A 491 -12.51 -17.42 17.24
CA LYS A 491 -12.57 -18.46 16.21
C LYS A 491 -11.78 -17.91 15.03
N ARG A 492 -10.66 -18.57 14.68
CA ARG A 492 -9.90 -18.30 13.46
C ARG A 492 -10.94 -18.20 12.34
N ARG A 493 -11.19 -16.99 11.85
CA ARG A 493 -11.82 -16.80 10.55
C ARG A 493 -10.65 -16.74 9.60
N GLU A 494 -10.41 -17.86 8.95
CA GLU A 494 -9.53 -17.96 7.78
C GLU A 494 -9.91 -16.84 6.77
N PRO A 495 -8.93 -16.29 6.05
CA PRO A 495 -9.19 -15.44 4.90
C PRO A 495 -10.27 -16.05 4.02
N ALA A 496 -11.17 -15.22 3.46
CA ALA A 496 -12.22 -15.71 2.56
C ALA A 496 -11.63 -16.55 1.41
N SER A 497 -10.41 -16.26 0.97
CA SER A 497 -9.64 -17.04 0.00
C SER A 497 -9.27 -18.45 0.47
N GLU A 498 -8.86 -18.63 1.73
CA GLU A 498 -8.54 -19.94 2.31
C GLU A 498 -9.81 -20.78 2.51
N ARG A 499 -10.91 -20.17 2.94
CA ARG A 499 -12.20 -20.85 3.10
C ARG A 499 -12.76 -21.30 1.75
N ILE A 500 -12.58 -20.50 0.69
CA ILE A 500 -12.96 -20.84 -0.68
C ILE A 500 -12.03 -21.92 -1.25
N LYS A 501 -10.70 -21.84 -1.03
CA LYS A 501 -9.75 -22.91 -1.40
C LYS A 501 -10.10 -24.23 -0.72
N SER A 502 -10.34 -24.22 0.59
CA SER A 502 -10.80 -25.36 1.40
C SER A 502 -12.10 -25.98 0.87
N LEU A 503 -13.09 -25.15 0.54
CA LEU A 503 -14.37 -25.61 -0.04
C LEU A 503 -14.16 -26.23 -1.41
N LEU A 504 -13.37 -25.61 -2.28
CA LEU A 504 -13.05 -26.10 -3.63
C LEU A 504 -12.24 -27.40 -3.60
N GLU A 505 -11.32 -27.56 -2.65
CA GLU A 505 -10.60 -28.81 -2.42
C GLU A 505 -11.53 -29.92 -1.89
N SER A 506 -12.45 -29.61 -0.97
CA SER A 506 -13.43 -30.59 -0.49
C SER A 506 -14.38 -31.07 -1.61
N LEU A 507 -14.74 -30.19 -2.54
CA LEU A 507 -15.59 -30.50 -3.70
C LEU A 507 -14.86 -31.33 -4.76
N LYS A 508 -13.53 -31.19 -4.88
CA LYS A 508 -12.70 -32.04 -5.74
C LYS A 508 -12.57 -33.47 -5.20
N ASN A 509 -12.47 -33.63 -3.89
CA ASN A 509 -12.35 -34.95 -3.26
C ASN A 509 -13.67 -35.74 -3.24
N ASN A 510 -14.82 -35.06 -3.29
CA ASN A 510 -16.13 -35.72 -3.34
C ASN A 510 -16.57 -36.20 -4.75
N LYS A 511 -15.77 -35.95 -5.79
CA LYS A 511 -16.01 -36.50 -7.15
C LYS A 511 -15.16 -37.74 -7.47
N ALA A 512 -14.42 -38.26 -6.49
CA ALA A 512 -13.57 -39.44 -6.63
C ALA A 512 -14.03 -40.65 -5.77
N LYS A 513 -15.34 -40.73 -5.47
CA LYS A 513 -15.97 -41.92 -4.89
C LYS A 513 -17.21 -42.31 -5.67
#